data_AF-A0A2M9B8D7-F1
#
_entry.id   AF-A0A2M9B8D7-F1
#
_cell.length_a   1.000
_cell.length_b   1.000
_cell.length_c   1.000
_cell.angle_alpha   90.00
_cell.angle_beta   90.00
_cell.angle_gamma   90.00
#
_symmetry.space_group_name_H-M   'P 1'
#
loop_
_entity.id
_entity.type
_entity.pdbx_description
1 polymer ?
#
loop_
_entity_poly.entity_id
_entity_poly.type
_entity_poly.pdbx_seq_one_letter_code
_entity_poly.pdbx_strand_id
1 'polypeptide(L)' 'MELTTCPDCGAPAEVTGRFALESTDGPMEHVRLRCVLGHWFVGLAERLLPSR' A
#
# COMPACT_ATOMS: atom_id res chain seq x y z
N MET A 1 1.11 9.20 10.32
CA MET A 1 2.20 8.45 9.67
C MET A 1 1.95 6.99 9.93
N GLU A 2 1.70 6.22 8.87
CA GLU A 2 1.37 4.79 8.95
C GLU A 2 2.50 4.00 8.28
N LEU A 3 2.98 2.96 8.95
CA LEU A 3 4.10 2.14 8.52
C LEU A 3 3.67 0.70 8.28
N THR A 4 4.24 0.10 7.25
CA THR A 4 4.13 -1.31 6.89
C THR A 4 5.51 -1.84 6.44
N THR A 5 5.59 -3.06 5.95
CA THR A 5 6.79 -3.64 5.35
C THR A 5 6.75 -3.52 3.83
N CYS A 6 7.91 -3.27 3.23
CA CYS A 6 8.09 -3.31 1.78
C CYS A 6 7.83 -4.74 1.28
N PRO A 7 6.89 -4.96 0.34
CA PRO A 7 6.60 -6.29 -0.19
C PRO A 7 7.78 -6.98 -0.87
N ASP A 8 8.72 -6.20 -1.40
CA ASP A 8 9.87 -6.71 -2.15
C ASP A 8 11.08 -6.98 -1.24
N CYS A 9 11.47 -6.00 -0.41
CA CYS A 9 12.73 -6.06 0.33
C CYS A 9 12.56 -6.15 1.85
N GLY A 10 11.34 -6.19 2.37
CA GLY A 10 11.03 -6.30 3.81
C GLY A 10 11.34 -5.07 4.68
N ALA A 11 12.03 -4.06 4.13
CA ALA A 11 12.38 -2.83 4.85
C ALA A 11 11.12 -2.01 5.25
N PRO A 12 11.19 -1.14 6.26
CA PRO A 12 10.08 -0.26 6.62
C PRO A 12 9.61 0.58 5.42
N ALA A 13 8.29 0.64 5.25
CA ALA A 13 7.62 1.41 4.21
C ALA A 13 6.50 2.28 4.78
N GLU A 14 6.42 3.51 4.31
CA GLU A 14 5.38 4.46 4.69
C GLU A 14 4.20 4.35 3.71
N VAL A 15 2.98 4.38 4.26
CA VAL A 15 1.76 4.63 3.48
C VAL A 15 1.69 6.13 3.17
N THR A 16 2.03 6.48 1.93
CA THR A 16 2.12 7.86 1.45
C THR A 16 0.79 8.40 0.90
N GLY A 17 -0.20 7.54 0.70
CA GLY A 17 -1.52 7.93 0.22
C GLY A 17 -2.52 6.79 0.20
N ARG A 18 -3.80 7.14 0.33
CA ARG A 18 -4.96 6.25 0.28
C ARG A 18 -5.96 6.84 -0.69
N PHE A 19 -6.54 6.01 -1.54
CA PHE A 19 -7.53 6.45 -2.53
C PHE A 19 -8.37 5.27 -3.00
N ALA A 20 -9.62 5.54 -3.34
CA ALA A 20 -10.49 4.57 -4.00
C ALA A 20 -10.25 4.61 -5.52
N LEU A 21 -10.22 3.45 -6.15
CA LEU A 21 -10.36 3.31 -7.60
C LEU A 21 -11.65 2.55 -7.89
N GLU A 22 -12.39 3.00 -8.90
CA GLU A 22 -13.56 2.28 -9.41
C GLU A 22 -13.13 0.92 -9.96
N SER A 23 -13.89 -0.12 -9.64
CA SER A 23 -13.73 -1.49 -10.14
C SER A 23 -15.09 -2.06 -10.56
N THR A 24 -15.09 -3.27 -11.13
CA THR A 24 -16.31 -3.94 -11.61
C THR A 24 -17.32 -4.21 -10.49
N ASP A 25 -16.84 -4.52 -9.30
CA ASP A 25 -17.66 -4.83 -8.11
C ASP A 25 -17.82 -3.63 -7.17
N GLY A 26 -17.54 -2.42 -7.68
CA GLY A 26 -17.58 -1.17 -6.94
C GLY A 26 -16.20 -0.63 -6.56
N PRO A 27 -16.14 0.51 -5.86
CA PRO A 27 -14.88 1.14 -5.48
C PRO A 27 -14.04 0.26 -4.56
N MET A 28 -12.74 0.14 -4.87
CA MET A 28 -11.77 -0.61 -4.07
C MET A 28 -10.69 0.31 -3.51
N GLU A 29 -10.37 0.13 -2.23
CA GLU A 29 -9.35 0.91 -1.55
C GLU A 29 -7.93 0.52 -1.98
N HIS A 30 -7.18 1.52 -2.44
CA HIS A 30 -5.79 1.40 -2.84
C HIS A 30 -4.88 2.24 -1.93
N VAL A 31 -3.64 1.79 -1.80
CA VAL A 31 -2.59 2.48 -1.05
C VAL A 31 -1.38 2.71 -1.93
N ARG A 32 -0.68 3.81 -1.66
CA ARG A 32 0.67 4.06 -2.18
C ARG A 32 1.70 3.90 -1.07
N LEU A 33 2.69 3.04 -1.29
CA LEU A 33 3.78 2.80 -0.36
C LEU A 33 5.11 3.33 -0.89
N ARG A 34 5.97 3.82 0.01
CA ARG A 34 7.38 4.08 -0.28
C ARG A 34 8.26 3.53 0.84
N CYS A 35 9.20 2.65 0.51
CA CYS A 35 10.16 2.14 1.50
C CYS A 35 11.39 3.04 1.67
N VAL A 36 12.10 2.86 2.78
CA VAL A 36 13.35 3.59 3.08
C VAL A 36 14.48 3.33 2.07
N LEU A 37 14.41 2.22 1.33
CA LEU A 37 15.34 1.88 0.24
C LEU A 37 14.87 2.43 -1.12
N GLY A 38 13.69 3.07 -1.19
CA GLY A 38 13.20 3.77 -2.37
C GLY A 38 12.26 2.99 -3.28
N HIS A 39 11.87 1.75 -2.95
CA HIS A 39 10.83 1.03 -3.71
C HIS A 39 9.46 1.69 -3.54
N TRP A 40 8.69 1.73 -4.63
CA TRP A 40 7.35 2.31 -4.68
C TRP A 40 6.34 1.25 -5.09
N PHE A 41 5.20 1.22 -4.39
CA PHE A 41 4.09 0.34 -4.70
C PHE A 41 2.79 1.10 -4.73
N VAL A 42 1.90 0.70 -5.64
CA VAL A 42 0.49 1.07 -5.66
C VAL A 42 -0.31 -0.21 -5.82
N GLY A 43 -1.28 -0.45 -4.95
CA GLY A 43 -2.12 -1.64 -5.02
C GLY A 43 -3.21 -1.65 -3.96
N LEU A 44 -4.02 -2.70 -3.96
CA LEU A 44 -5.12 -2.86 -3.02
C LEU A 44 -4.63 -2.85 -1.57
N ALA A 45 -5.31 -2.09 -0.73
CA ALA A 45 -4.98 -1.98 0.69
C ALA A 45 -4.94 -3.36 1.38
N GLU A 46 -5.91 -4.23 1.08
CA GLU A 46 -6.01 -5.58 1.66
C GLU A 46 -4.84 -6.51 1.29
N ARG A 47 -4.12 -6.21 0.20
CA ARG A 47 -2.98 -7.02 -0.26
C ARG A 47 -1.65 -6.50 0.24
N LEU A 48 -1.55 -5.18 0.44
CA LEU A 48 -0.30 -4.50 0.76
C LEU A 48 -0.17 -4.16 2.25
N LEU A 49 -1.26 -4.19 3.00
CA LEU A 49 -1.28 -3.98 4.42
C LEU A 49 -1.56 -5.31 5.14
N PRO A 50 -1.00 -5.52 6.34
CA PRO A 50 -1.33 -6.68 7.14
C PRO A 50 -2.82 -6.70 7.49
N SER A 51 -3.42 -7.89 7.49
CA SER A 51 -4.76 -8.12 8.02
C SER A 51 -4.78 -7.71 9.49
N ARG A 52 -5.80 -6.94 9.91
CA ARG A 52 -5.94 -6.45 11.28
C ARG A 52 -6.21 -7.57 12.28
#